data_AF-A0A0G0ZG60-F1
#
_entry.id   AF-A0A0G0ZG60-F1
#
_cell.length_a   1.000
_cell.length_b   1.000
_cell.length_c   1.000
_cell.angle_alpha   90.00
_cell.angle_beta   90.00
_cell.angle_gamma   90.00
#
_symmetry.space_group_name_H-M   'P 1'
#
loop_
_entity.id
_entity.type
_entity.pdbx_description
1 polymer ?
#
loop_
_entity_poly.entity_id
_entity_poly.type
_entity_poly.pdbx_seq_one_letter_code
_entity_poly.pdbx_strand_id
1 'polypeptide(L)'
;MNSDEVRSRFLKFFQNKGHKIIPPASLIPGDPTVLFTTAGMQQFKSYYTNPASADKDFSGRNIATAQKCIRTGDIDKVGDTTHLTFFEMLGNFSFGGYGRKEAIIYAHEFITKELGLEISHVTFYKGEGVVPRDEESKDIWAGLGVGDIRADGSDVFWGPTGDSGPCGPTTEIYCKNAEGQDVEIWNIVFNEYFCEGSREKLDKGEVKLKKLEVMGVDTGMGFERLLATVQKKKSVYETDVFNGEQIKEERIVADHIKASLFIISDGVAPSNTGRGYILRRLIRRAVRFSKQPLTRQIEKVKKIYEGVYELDDKGEIEKEESKFRRTLKHGLKEFEKGADPFTLFTTYGFPIELTLELAKEKGKKIDLEDFNRKMAEHQKLSKTSFAGMFKGGLANHNEKTIQLHTAHHLLLAGLQAMVDKNIKQRGSNITEERLRMDFLCDHKLYDEEKKKVEDWVNDKIKMGLNIVRRELLLAEAEKIGAEMEFGAKYPEIVSVYFIEPSPQSSPEGRGGNSPISIEFCGGPHVKNTSELGHFKIQKEEAVAQGIRRIKAILI
;
A
#
# COMPACT_ATOMS: atom_id res chain seq x y z
N MET A 1 -7.74 9.46 31.64
CA MET A 1 -6.89 10.31 30.80
C MET A 1 -7.25 10.02 29.36
N ASN A 2 -7.44 11.06 28.54
CA ASN A 2 -7.69 10.90 27.10
C ASN A 2 -6.36 10.73 26.36
N SER A 3 -6.44 10.46 25.06
CA SER A 3 -5.29 10.23 24.18
C SER A 3 -4.30 11.39 24.17
N ASP A 4 -4.77 12.63 24.03
CA ASP A 4 -3.90 13.81 24.02
C ASP A 4 -3.17 14.02 25.34
N GLU A 5 -3.84 13.80 26.47
CA GLU A 5 -3.22 13.87 27.79
C GLU A 5 -2.13 12.80 27.94
N VAL A 6 -2.39 11.56 27.54
CA VAL A 6 -1.40 10.47 27.63
C VAL A 6 -0.18 10.75 26.74
N ARG A 7 -0.40 11.18 25.49
CA ARG A 7 0.69 11.54 24.56
C ARG A 7 1.54 12.69 25.12
N SER A 8 0.88 13.75 25.62
CA SER A 8 1.55 14.90 26.21
C SER A 8 2.34 14.55 27.48
N ARG A 9 1.77 13.74 28.38
CA ARG A 9 2.46 13.25 29.58
C ARG A 9 3.71 12.46 29.24
N PHE A 10 3.64 11.54 28.28
CA PHE A 10 4.81 10.77 27.84
C PHE A 10 5.94 11.68 27.35
N LEU A 11 5.63 12.58 26.41
CA LEU A 11 6.64 13.48 25.84
C LEU A 11 7.22 14.41 26.90
N LYS A 12 6.39 14.99 27.78
CA LYS A 12 6.85 15.87 28.85
C LYS A 12 7.67 15.12 29.91
N PHE A 13 7.30 13.90 30.25
CA PHE A 13 8.06 13.05 31.17
C PHE A 13 9.49 12.85 30.67
N PHE A 14 9.67 12.45 29.41
CA PHE A 14 11.00 12.27 28.84
C PHE A 14 11.73 13.58 28.58
N GLN A 15 11.02 14.65 28.22
CA GLN A 15 11.62 15.99 28.15
C GLN A 15 12.24 16.41 29.50
N ASN A 16 11.55 16.14 30.61
CA ASN A 16 12.04 16.43 31.96
C ASN A 16 13.23 15.53 32.37
N LYS A 17 13.41 14.36 31.73
CA LYS A 17 14.59 13.49 31.87
C LYS A 17 15.74 13.88 30.93
N GLY A 18 15.59 14.98 30.18
CA GLY A 18 16.63 15.51 29.29
C GLY A 18 16.59 14.98 27.86
N HIS A 19 15.52 14.28 27.46
CA HIS A 19 15.34 13.83 26.08
C HIS A 19 14.91 14.99 25.17
N LYS A 20 15.47 15.05 23.96
CA LYS A 20 15.00 15.93 22.90
C LYS A 20 13.71 15.36 22.30
N ILE A 21 12.65 16.16 22.25
CA ILE A 21 11.39 15.74 21.61
C ILE A 21 11.50 15.95 20.09
N ILE A 22 11.29 14.88 19.34
CA ILE A 22 11.36 14.84 17.88
C ILE A 22 9.95 14.61 17.32
N PRO A 23 9.49 15.42 16.34
CA PRO A 23 8.19 15.18 15.69
C PRO A 23 8.18 13.83 14.96
N PRO A 24 7.02 13.20 14.76
CA PRO A 24 6.96 11.95 14.01
C PRO A 24 7.48 12.11 12.58
N ALA A 25 8.29 11.17 12.14
CA ALA A 25 8.68 11.02 10.75
C ALA A 25 7.52 10.51 9.89
N SER A 26 7.70 10.58 8.57
CA SER A 26 6.75 10.01 7.61
C SER A 26 6.62 8.48 7.76
N LEU A 27 5.43 7.98 7.43
CA LEU A 27 5.16 6.58 7.14
C LEU A 27 5.92 6.07 5.92
N ILE A 28 6.45 6.95 5.06
CA ILE A 28 7.33 6.64 3.95
C ILE A 28 8.79 6.76 4.43
N PRO A 29 9.47 5.65 4.76
CA PRO A 29 10.84 5.69 5.23
C PRO A 29 11.80 5.98 4.07
N GLY A 30 12.93 6.61 4.39
CA GLY A 30 14.04 6.75 3.46
C GLY A 30 14.76 5.42 3.14
N ASP A 31 14.55 4.39 3.97
CA ASP A 31 15.05 3.04 3.77
C ASP A 31 14.26 2.33 2.64
N PRO A 32 14.88 1.99 1.49
CA PRO A 32 14.19 1.39 0.36
C PRO A 32 13.85 -0.10 0.57
N THR A 33 14.40 -0.74 1.60
CA THR A 33 14.17 -2.18 1.89
C THR A 33 12.81 -2.45 2.50
N VAL A 34 12.09 -1.40 2.93
CA VAL A 34 10.80 -1.50 3.62
C VAL A 34 9.77 -0.53 3.03
N LEU A 35 8.53 -0.99 2.94
CA LEU A 35 7.45 -0.19 2.35
C LEU A 35 6.95 0.91 3.28
N PHE A 36 6.86 0.66 4.58
CA PHE A 36 6.38 1.65 5.54
C PHE A 36 7.27 1.69 6.78
N THR A 37 7.17 2.77 7.54
CA THR A 37 7.74 2.85 8.89
C THR A 37 6.98 1.88 9.79
N THR A 38 7.63 0.79 10.22
CA THR A 38 7.01 -0.28 11.00
C THR A 38 7.25 -0.16 12.51
N ALA A 39 8.16 0.73 12.91
CA ALA A 39 8.53 0.97 14.29
C ALA A 39 9.23 2.32 14.49
N GLY A 40 9.19 2.82 15.73
CA GLY A 40 9.72 4.13 16.13
C GLY A 40 11.21 4.32 15.84
N MET A 41 12.03 3.31 16.16
CA MET A 41 13.49 3.36 16.00
C MET A 41 13.98 3.43 14.56
N GLN A 42 13.13 3.09 13.60
CA GLN A 42 13.54 2.90 12.21
C GLN A 42 14.17 4.16 11.61
N GLN A 43 13.68 5.33 12.00
CA GLN A 43 14.21 6.64 11.59
C GLN A 43 15.56 6.98 12.25
N PHE A 44 15.98 6.20 13.26
CA PHE A 44 17.16 6.45 14.07
C PHE A 44 18.25 5.36 13.95
N LYS A 45 18.06 4.37 13.06
CA LYS A 45 18.97 3.22 12.90
C LYS A 45 20.45 3.61 12.84
N SER A 46 20.80 4.65 12.07
CA SER A 46 22.18 5.09 11.85
C SER A 46 22.88 5.62 13.10
N TYR A 47 22.13 6.12 14.09
CA TYR A 47 22.72 6.67 15.32
C TYR A 47 23.21 5.57 16.28
N TYR A 48 22.73 4.33 16.14
CA TYR A 48 23.24 3.21 16.93
C TYR A 48 24.62 2.72 16.48
N THR A 49 24.95 2.89 15.20
CA THR A 49 26.28 2.56 14.65
C THR A 49 27.21 3.76 14.56
N ASN A 50 26.66 4.98 14.61
CA ASN A 50 27.43 6.22 14.71
C ASN A 50 26.82 7.18 15.75
N PRO A 51 27.03 6.90 17.05
CA PRO A 51 26.46 7.70 18.15
C PRO A 51 26.85 9.18 18.12
N ALA A 52 28.05 9.50 17.64
CA ALA A 52 28.55 10.87 17.56
C ALA A 52 27.70 11.77 16.64
N SER A 53 27.01 11.19 15.65
CA SER A 53 26.07 11.94 14.82
C SER A 53 24.88 12.47 15.62
N ALA A 54 24.45 11.79 16.69
CA ALA A 54 23.34 12.25 17.50
C ALA A 54 23.67 13.55 18.26
N ASP A 55 24.90 13.66 18.75
CA ASP A 55 25.39 14.89 19.41
C ASP A 55 25.31 16.09 18.47
N LYS A 56 25.65 15.89 17.19
CA LYS A 56 25.58 16.92 16.16
C LYS A 56 24.14 17.27 15.76
N ASP A 57 23.32 16.25 15.50
CA ASP A 57 22.02 16.44 14.86
C ASP A 57 20.91 16.81 15.86
N PHE A 58 21.04 16.38 17.12
CA PHE A 58 20.04 16.60 18.17
C PHE A 58 20.53 17.40 19.37
N SER A 59 21.83 17.70 19.44
CA SER A 59 22.47 18.30 20.64
C SER A 59 22.33 17.43 21.89
N GLY A 60 22.30 16.11 21.70
CA GLY A 60 22.22 15.12 22.76
C GLY A 60 21.95 13.71 22.22
N ARG A 61 22.17 12.70 23.05
CA ARG A 61 22.04 11.28 22.66
C ARG A 61 20.70 10.64 23.04
N ASN A 62 19.81 11.42 23.65
CA ASN A 62 18.55 10.94 24.20
C ASN A 62 17.40 11.67 23.51
N ILE A 63 16.46 10.92 22.94
CA ILE A 63 15.35 11.47 22.17
C ILE A 63 14.04 10.78 22.52
N ALA A 64 12.91 11.46 22.34
CA ALA A 64 11.59 10.85 22.45
C ALA A 64 10.65 11.33 21.33
N THR A 65 9.78 10.45 20.86
CA THR A 65 8.80 10.74 19.81
C THR A 65 7.53 9.88 19.94
N ALA A 66 6.47 10.29 19.24
CA ALA A 66 5.23 9.54 19.08
C ALA A 66 5.10 9.17 17.59
N GLN A 67 5.73 8.07 17.17
CA GLN A 67 5.90 7.73 15.76
C GLN A 67 4.68 7.01 15.18
N LYS A 68 4.12 7.55 14.09
CA LYS A 68 3.14 6.85 13.24
C LYS A 68 3.74 5.59 12.64
N CYS A 69 3.07 4.44 12.76
CA CYS A 69 3.56 3.16 12.23
C CYS A 69 2.48 2.43 11.43
N ILE A 70 2.91 1.67 10.41
CA ILE A 70 2.06 0.74 9.66
C ILE A 70 2.66 -0.67 9.75
N ARG A 71 1.84 -1.65 10.12
CA ARG A 71 2.19 -3.08 10.06
C ARG A 71 1.08 -3.87 9.39
N THR A 72 1.45 -4.69 8.41
CA THR A 72 0.50 -5.55 7.67
C THR A 72 0.77 -7.04 7.85
N GLY A 73 1.77 -7.42 8.64
CA GLY A 73 2.11 -8.83 8.91
C GLY A 73 0.97 -9.58 9.60
N ASP A 74 0.31 -8.92 10.55
CA ASP A 74 -0.80 -9.47 11.33
C ASP A 74 -2.18 -8.97 10.84
N ILE A 75 -2.31 -8.61 9.55
CA ILE A 75 -3.56 -8.05 9.00
C ILE A 75 -4.79 -8.96 9.21
N ASP A 76 -4.58 -10.27 9.35
CA ASP A 76 -5.64 -11.24 9.63
C ASP A 76 -6.15 -11.23 11.08
N LYS A 77 -5.35 -10.72 12.02
CA LYS A 77 -5.72 -10.57 13.43
C LYS A 77 -6.47 -9.26 13.71
N VAL A 78 -6.32 -8.26 12.82
CA VAL A 78 -7.06 -7.00 12.89
C VAL A 78 -8.56 -7.28 13.04
N GLY A 79 -9.18 -6.58 13.99
CA GLY A 79 -10.55 -6.78 14.41
C GLY A 79 -10.72 -7.58 15.71
N ASP A 80 -9.63 -8.12 16.26
CA ASP A 80 -9.62 -8.65 17.63
C ASP A 80 -9.69 -7.53 18.70
N THR A 81 -9.08 -7.68 19.87
CA THR A 81 -9.08 -6.67 20.92
C THR A 81 -7.85 -5.77 20.94
N THR A 82 -6.78 -6.08 20.16
CA THR A 82 -5.45 -5.43 20.31
C THR A 82 -4.67 -5.15 19.02
N HIS A 83 -4.98 -5.81 17.90
CA HIS A 83 -4.19 -5.69 16.66
C HIS A 83 -4.71 -4.57 15.76
N LEU A 84 -3.78 -3.76 15.26
CA LEU A 84 -4.05 -2.64 14.36
C LEU A 84 -3.09 -2.66 13.18
N THR A 85 -3.55 -2.16 12.03
CA THR A 85 -2.70 -1.90 10.87
C THR A 85 -1.94 -0.60 11.06
N PHE A 86 -2.62 0.43 11.58
CA PHE A 86 -2.02 1.71 11.94
C PHE A 86 -2.07 1.90 13.44
N PHE A 87 -0.96 2.33 14.01
CA PHE A 87 -0.87 2.69 15.42
C PHE A 87 0.23 3.73 15.63
N GLU A 88 0.14 4.45 16.74
CA GLU A 88 1.24 5.30 17.21
C GLU A 88 2.14 4.49 18.15
N MET A 89 3.44 4.60 17.92
CA MET A 89 4.46 4.01 18.80
C MET A 89 5.14 5.14 19.57
N LEU A 90 4.80 5.29 20.85
CA LEU A 90 5.53 6.18 21.75
C LEU A 90 6.88 5.53 22.03
N GLY A 91 7.97 6.29 21.92
CA GLY A 91 9.29 5.74 22.13
C GLY A 91 10.26 6.77 22.66
N ASN A 92 11.06 6.37 23.65
CA ASN A 92 12.31 7.02 24.02
C ASN A 92 13.48 6.18 23.50
N PHE A 93 14.52 6.86 23.01
CA PHE A 93 15.70 6.24 22.41
C PHE A 93 16.95 6.86 23.01
N SER A 94 17.99 6.04 23.18
CA SER A 94 19.31 6.46 23.62
C SER A 94 20.40 5.85 22.75
N PHE A 95 21.31 6.69 22.27
CA PHE A 95 22.47 6.28 21.48
C PHE A 95 23.72 6.23 22.37
N GLY A 96 23.63 5.49 23.48
CA GLY A 96 24.69 5.42 24.49
C GLY A 96 24.71 6.59 25.49
N GLY A 97 23.57 7.25 25.70
CA GLY A 97 23.40 8.29 26.73
C GLY A 97 22.98 7.75 28.10
N TYR A 98 22.26 6.63 28.15
CA TYR A 98 21.94 5.87 29.36
C TYR A 98 21.73 4.39 29.02
N GLY A 99 21.73 3.54 30.04
CA GLY A 99 21.71 2.10 29.88
C GLY A 99 20.41 1.42 30.28
N ARG A 100 20.50 0.11 30.47
CA ARG A 100 19.40 -0.81 30.82
C ARG A 100 18.71 -0.40 32.11
N LYS A 101 19.51 -0.09 33.13
CA LYS A 101 19.03 0.34 34.45
C LYS A 101 18.15 1.58 34.37
N GLU A 102 18.63 2.65 33.74
CA GLU A 102 17.85 3.89 33.63
C GLU A 102 16.61 3.67 32.76
N ALA A 103 16.71 2.93 31.65
CA ALA A 103 15.58 2.64 30.77
C ALA A 103 14.42 1.96 31.53
N ILE A 104 14.73 0.92 32.31
CA ILE A 104 13.75 0.17 33.09
C ILE A 104 13.18 1.04 34.23
N ILE A 105 14.01 1.81 34.93
CA ILE A 105 13.55 2.74 35.97
C ILE A 105 12.59 3.78 35.40
N TYR A 106 12.90 4.38 34.25
CA TYR A 106 12.04 5.37 33.61
C TYR A 106 10.70 4.76 33.17
N ALA A 107 10.73 3.54 32.62
CA ALA A 107 9.51 2.86 32.22
C ALA A 107 8.62 2.53 33.43
N HIS A 108 9.21 2.00 34.50
CA HIS A 108 8.50 1.73 35.75
C HIS A 108 7.91 3.00 36.37
N GLU A 109 8.70 4.08 36.45
CA GLU A 109 8.26 5.38 36.98
C GLU A 109 7.09 5.96 36.19
N PHE A 110 7.15 5.91 34.86
CA PHE A 110 6.08 6.40 34.01
C PHE A 110 4.79 5.59 34.18
N ILE A 111 4.87 4.25 34.16
CA ILE A 111 3.69 3.40 34.30
C ILE A 111 3.07 3.56 35.71
N THR A 112 3.87 3.46 36.76
CA THR A 112 3.36 3.37 38.14
C THR A 112 3.08 4.73 38.76
N LYS A 113 3.91 5.75 38.51
CA LYS A 113 3.78 7.07 39.15
C LYS A 113 3.04 8.07 38.27
N GLU A 114 3.40 8.17 36.99
CA GLU A 114 2.76 9.16 36.09
C GLU A 114 1.37 8.72 35.64
N LEU A 115 1.17 7.41 35.39
CA LEU A 115 -0.11 6.87 34.94
C LEU A 115 -0.92 6.16 36.03
N GLY A 116 -0.31 5.82 37.16
CA GLY A 116 -0.99 5.12 38.26
C GLY A 116 -1.45 3.70 37.91
N LEU A 117 -0.75 3.05 36.98
CA LEU A 117 -1.06 1.70 36.52
C LEU A 117 -0.27 0.65 37.30
N GLU A 118 -0.85 -0.56 37.41
CA GLU A 118 -0.20 -1.73 37.97
C GLU A 118 0.41 -2.58 36.84
N ILE A 119 1.68 -2.96 37.02
CA ILE A 119 2.36 -3.91 36.14
C ILE A 119 1.91 -5.32 36.55
N SER A 120 1.30 -6.04 35.62
CA SER A 120 0.84 -7.42 35.83
C SER A 120 2.02 -8.39 35.89
N HIS A 121 2.89 -8.32 34.88
CA HIS A 121 4.15 -9.03 34.82
C HIS A 121 5.07 -8.36 33.81
N VAL A 122 6.34 -8.76 33.83
CA VAL A 122 7.34 -8.41 32.81
C VAL A 122 7.99 -9.67 32.26
N THR A 123 8.45 -9.61 31.02
CA THR A 123 9.29 -10.65 30.43
C THR A 123 10.72 -10.16 30.26
N PHE A 124 11.68 -11.07 30.29
CA PHE A 124 13.08 -10.79 29.95
C PHE A 124 13.64 -11.92 29.08
N TYR A 125 14.64 -11.58 28.27
CA TYR A 125 15.25 -12.52 27.34
C TYR A 125 15.94 -13.70 28.06
N LYS A 126 15.50 -14.93 27.78
CA LYS A 126 15.99 -16.17 28.42
C LYS A 126 17.37 -16.63 27.95
N GLY A 127 17.90 -16.01 26.89
CA GLY A 127 19.14 -16.43 26.24
C GLY A 127 18.89 -17.52 25.19
N GLU A 128 19.45 -17.34 23.99
CA GLU A 128 19.37 -18.32 22.91
C GLU A 128 20.56 -18.15 21.94
N GLY A 129 21.09 -19.28 21.44
CA GLY A 129 22.23 -19.28 20.53
C GLY A 129 23.46 -18.62 21.14
N VAL A 130 23.92 -17.53 20.52
CA VAL A 130 25.13 -16.77 20.93
C VAL A 130 24.82 -15.60 21.87
N VAL A 131 23.54 -15.30 22.11
CA VAL A 131 23.12 -14.17 22.95
C VAL A 131 22.80 -14.69 24.35
N PRO A 132 23.48 -14.19 25.40
CA PRO A 132 23.27 -14.67 26.76
C PRO A 132 21.90 -14.27 27.32
N ARG A 133 21.51 -14.93 28.40
CA ARG A 133 20.32 -14.59 29.19
C ARG A 133 20.48 -13.21 29.83
N ASP A 134 19.43 -12.39 29.80
CA ASP A 134 19.45 -11.03 30.35
C ASP A 134 19.09 -11.02 31.84
N GLU A 135 20.00 -11.55 32.68
CA GLU A 135 19.84 -11.53 34.14
C GLU A 135 19.84 -10.10 34.71
N GLU A 136 20.46 -9.14 34.03
CA GLU A 136 20.50 -7.75 34.49
C GLU A 136 19.10 -7.11 34.49
N SER A 137 18.32 -7.26 33.41
CA SER A 137 16.94 -6.75 33.37
C SER A 137 16.07 -7.38 34.46
N LYS A 138 16.20 -8.69 34.67
CA LYS A 138 15.48 -9.42 35.71
C LYS A 138 15.79 -8.86 37.10
N ASP A 139 17.06 -8.65 37.42
CA ASP A 139 17.47 -8.15 38.74
C ASP A 139 17.00 -6.71 38.97
N ILE A 140 17.02 -5.86 37.93
CA ILE A 140 16.51 -4.48 38.01
C ILE A 140 15.00 -4.48 38.28
N TRP A 141 14.21 -5.29 37.56
CA TRP A 141 12.77 -5.40 37.78
C TRP A 141 12.42 -5.93 39.18
N ALA A 142 13.16 -6.92 39.66
CA ALA A 142 13.00 -7.45 41.02
C ALA A 142 13.30 -6.37 42.07
N GLY A 143 14.35 -5.57 41.86
CA GLY A 143 14.70 -4.45 42.73
C GLY A 143 13.66 -3.32 42.73
N LEU A 144 12.82 -3.21 41.70
CA LEU A 144 11.70 -2.27 41.63
C LEU A 144 10.41 -2.81 42.25
N GLY A 145 10.40 -4.06 42.71
CA GLY A 145 9.26 -4.67 43.39
C GLY A 145 8.24 -5.34 42.47
N VAL A 146 8.57 -5.58 41.20
CA VAL A 146 7.71 -6.38 40.30
C VAL A 146 7.78 -7.85 40.71
N GLY A 147 6.63 -8.43 41.08
CA GLY A 147 6.57 -9.79 41.63
C GLY A 147 6.61 -10.91 40.58
N ASP A 148 6.04 -10.68 39.40
CA ASP A 148 5.96 -11.67 38.31
C ASP A 148 6.92 -11.29 37.17
N ILE A 149 8.06 -11.97 37.12
CA ILE A 149 9.14 -11.74 36.15
C ILE A 149 9.42 -13.06 35.43
N ARG A 150 9.10 -13.11 34.13
CA ARG A 150 9.10 -14.34 33.33
C ARG A 150 10.22 -14.34 32.31
N ALA A 151 10.88 -15.48 32.13
CA ALA A 151 11.88 -15.64 31.08
C ALA A 151 11.20 -16.08 29.77
N ASP A 152 11.55 -15.46 28.65
CA ASP A 152 10.97 -15.77 27.34
C ASP A 152 12.02 -15.85 26.21
N GLY A 153 11.72 -16.52 25.11
CA GLY A 153 12.66 -16.92 24.06
C GLY A 153 12.92 -15.91 22.97
N SER A 154 13.07 -16.42 21.74
CA SER A 154 13.29 -15.66 20.51
C SER A 154 12.31 -14.50 20.27
N ASP A 155 11.10 -14.61 20.83
CA ASP A 155 10.05 -13.58 20.73
C ASP A 155 10.44 -12.29 21.46
N VAL A 156 11.36 -12.37 22.43
CA VAL A 156 11.89 -11.24 23.21
C VAL A 156 13.34 -10.90 22.80
N PHE A 157 13.68 -11.18 21.55
CA PHE A 157 14.86 -10.64 20.87
C PHE A 157 14.38 -9.86 19.65
N TRP A 158 14.63 -8.55 19.62
CA TRP A 158 14.08 -7.67 18.59
C TRP A 158 15.13 -7.22 17.57
N GLY A 159 14.67 -7.09 16.32
CA GLY A 159 15.46 -6.64 15.17
C GLY A 159 16.12 -7.77 14.36
N PRO A 160 16.79 -7.40 13.25
CA PRO A 160 16.82 -6.04 12.69
C PRO A 160 15.55 -5.72 11.90
N THR A 161 15.23 -4.43 11.77
CA THR A 161 14.19 -3.95 10.84
C THR A 161 14.77 -3.87 9.43
N GLY A 162 14.11 -4.45 8.43
CA GLY A 162 14.60 -4.47 7.04
C GLY A 162 15.69 -5.53 6.82
N ASP A 163 16.62 -5.25 5.90
CA ASP A 163 17.66 -6.23 5.50
C ASP A 163 18.91 -6.23 6.38
N SER A 164 19.05 -5.30 7.32
CA SER A 164 20.12 -5.26 8.33
C SER A 164 19.81 -4.16 9.36
N GLY A 165 20.49 -4.20 10.51
CA GLY A 165 20.34 -3.14 11.50
C GLY A 165 20.72 -3.53 12.93
N PRO A 166 20.58 -2.58 13.87
CA PRO A 166 20.73 -2.86 15.30
C PRO A 166 19.64 -3.82 15.79
N CYS A 167 20.00 -4.65 16.77
CA CYS A 167 19.14 -5.65 17.39
C CYS A 167 19.65 -6.02 18.79
N GLY A 168 18.81 -6.66 19.59
CA GLY A 168 19.26 -7.22 20.86
C GLY A 168 18.16 -7.77 21.77
N PRO A 169 18.55 -8.17 22.99
CA PRO A 169 17.62 -8.67 24.00
C PRO A 169 16.65 -7.57 24.44
N THR A 170 15.45 -7.99 24.81
CA THR A 170 14.35 -7.09 25.17
C THR A 170 13.80 -7.43 26.56
N THR A 171 13.13 -6.47 27.17
CA THR A 171 12.17 -6.72 28.24
C THR A 171 10.82 -6.11 27.85
N GLU A 172 9.73 -6.85 28.08
CA GLU A 172 8.37 -6.42 27.72
C GLU A 172 7.52 -6.28 28.98
N ILE A 173 6.67 -5.25 28.99
CA ILE A 173 5.87 -4.85 30.15
C ILE A 173 4.39 -5.07 29.84
N TYR A 174 3.73 -5.82 30.72
CA TYR A 174 2.32 -6.18 30.56
C TYR A 174 1.47 -5.55 31.66
N CYS A 175 0.33 -4.98 31.26
CA CYS A 175 -0.70 -4.49 32.16
C CYS A 175 -2.04 -5.16 31.83
N LYS A 176 -2.93 -5.23 32.82
CA LYS A 176 -4.28 -5.76 32.61
C LYS A 176 -5.20 -4.72 31.97
N ASN A 177 -5.94 -5.12 30.95
CA ASN A 177 -7.06 -4.34 30.42
C ASN A 177 -8.32 -4.51 31.31
N ALA A 178 -9.45 -3.91 30.91
CA ALA A 178 -10.70 -4.02 31.68
C ALA A 178 -11.33 -5.43 31.72
N GLU A 179 -10.88 -6.36 30.88
CA GLU A 179 -11.28 -7.78 30.94
C GLU A 179 -10.33 -8.61 31.80
N GLY A 180 -9.29 -8.00 32.38
CA GLY A 180 -8.26 -8.72 33.14
C GLY A 180 -7.23 -9.46 32.28
N GLN A 181 -7.28 -9.28 30.96
CA GLN A 181 -6.32 -9.84 30.00
C GLN A 181 -5.00 -9.08 30.10
N ASP A 182 -3.88 -9.80 30.05
CA ASP A 182 -2.56 -9.20 29.98
C ASP A 182 -2.30 -8.67 28.56
N VAL A 183 -1.97 -7.39 28.48
CA VAL A 183 -1.66 -6.69 27.23
C VAL A 183 -0.24 -6.15 27.32
N GLU A 184 0.60 -6.51 26.35
CA GLU A 184 1.93 -5.93 26.17
C GLU A 184 1.77 -4.45 25.76
N ILE A 185 2.15 -3.54 26.66
CA ILE A 185 2.02 -2.10 26.44
C ILE A 185 3.33 -1.44 26.03
N TRP A 186 4.49 -2.02 26.40
CA TRP A 186 5.79 -1.43 26.17
C TRP A 186 6.89 -2.48 26.09
N ASN A 187 7.71 -2.43 25.06
CA ASN A 187 8.97 -3.15 24.97
C ASN A 187 10.18 -2.20 25.07
N ILE A 188 11.26 -2.69 25.68
CA ILE A 188 12.54 -2.00 25.83
C ILE A 188 13.61 -2.92 25.24
N VAL A 189 14.05 -2.60 24.03
CA VAL A 189 15.10 -3.29 23.28
C VAL A 189 16.46 -2.70 23.63
N PHE A 190 17.41 -3.55 24.01
CA PHE A 190 18.80 -3.17 24.24
C PHE A 190 19.61 -3.49 23.00
N ASN A 191 19.84 -2.49 22.15
CA ASN A 191 20.62 -2.63 20.92
C ASN A 191 22.10 -2.83 21.27
N GLU A 192 22.46 -4.09 21.52
CA GLU A 192 23.82 -4.54 21.83
C GLU A 192 24.55 -5.10 20.60
N TYR A 193 23.79 -5.48 19.57
CA TYR A 193 24.31 -6.13 18.38
C TYR A 193 23.86 -5.42 17.10
N PHE A 194 24.61 -5.64 16.04
CA PHE A 194 24.26 -5.32 14.67
C PHE A 194 24.15 -6.62 13.87
N CYS A 195 23.02 -6.81 13.20
CA CYS A 195 22.74 -7.96 12.35
C CYS A 195 22.93 -7.59 10.87
N GLU A 196 23.82 -8.31 10.18
CA GLU A 196 24.16 -8.10 8.76
C GLU A 196 23.23 -8.86 7.78
N GLY A 197 21.96 -9.00 8.15
CA GLY A 197 20.94 -9.61 7.29
C GLY A 197 19.55 -9.46 7.87
N SER A 198 18.53 -9.86 7.12
CA SER A 198 17.13 -9.74 7.55
C SER A 198 16.80 -10.64 8.75
N ARG A 199 15.70 -10.35 9.44
CA ARG A 199 15.19 -11.19 10.52
C ARG A 199 15.02 -12.65 10.10
N GLU A 200 14.50 -12.90 8.90
CA GLU A 200 14.32 -14.26 8.36
C GLU A 200 15.64 -15.03 8.27
N LYS A 201 16.73 -14.35 7.84
CA LYS A 201 18.06 -14.96 7.78
C LYS A 201 18.62 -15.21 9.17
N LEU A 202 18.34 -14.33 10.13
CA LEU A 202 18.73 -14.50 11.53
C LEU A 202 18.05 -15.72 12.15
N ASP A 203 16.74 -15.87 11.94
CA ASP A 203 15.96 -17.00 12.44
C ASP A 203 16.44 -18.34 11.83
N LYS A 204 16.97 -18.31 10.60
CA LYS A 204 17.59 -19.47 9.93
C LYS A 204 19.05 -19.71 10.35
N GLY A 205 19.66 -18.85 11.16
CA GLY A 205 21.07 -18.94 11.55
C GLY A 205 22.05 -18.64 10.43
N GLU A 206 21.62 -17.96 9.36
CA GLU A 206 22.41 -17.67 8.16
C GLU A 206 23.27 -16.39 8.29
N VAL A 207 23.10 -15.62 9.36
CA VAL A 207 23.76 -14.32 9.58
C VAL A 207 24.44 -14.26 10.94
N LYS A 208 25.48 -13.43 11.03
CA LYS A 208 26.26 -13.23 12.25
C LYS A 208 25.84 -11.93 12.94
N LEU A 209 25.87 -11.95 14.27
CA LEU A 209 25.71 -10.78 15.12
C LEU A 209 27.09 -10.17 15.42
N LYS A 210 27.21 -8.85 15.27
CA LYS A 210 28.41 -8.08 15.66
C LYS A 210 28.06 -7.23 16.87
N LYS A 211 28.89 -7.26 17.91
CA LYS A 211 28.66 -6.40 19.09
C LYS A 211 28.87 -4.93 18.72
N LEU A 212 27.95 -4.06 19.15
CA LEU A 212 28.05 -2.61 18.99
C LEU A 212 29.05 -2.02 20.01
N GLU A 213 29.68 -0.90 19.66
CA GLU A 213 30.62 -0.19 20.54
C GLU A 213 29.95 0.37 21.79
N VAL A 214 28.71 0.85 21.62
CA VAL A 214 27.85 1.32 22.70
C VAL A 214 26.52 0.61 22.63
N MET A 215 25.95 0.31 23.79
CA MET A 215 24.59 -0.21 23.87
C MET A 215 23.60 0.94 23.61
N GLY A 216 22.67 0.71 22.69
CA GLY A 216 21.53 1.59 22.49
C GLY A 216 20.32 1.17 23.31
N VAL A 217 19.49 2.15 23.70
CA VAL A 217 18.14 1.90 24.20
C VAL A 217 17.15 2.27 23.11
N ASP A 218 16.26 1.35 22.80
CA ASP A 218 15.19 1.50 21.85
C ASP A 218 13.91 1.01 22.48
N THR A 219 12.89 1.85 22.54
CA THR A 219 11.63 1.45 23.14
C THR A 219 10.46 1.64 22.20
N GLY A 220 9.49 0.74 22.30
CA GLY A 220 8.23 0.81 21.58
C GLY A 220 7.05 0.59 22.51
N MET A 221 6.37 1.67 22.88
CA MET A 221 5.10 1.63 23.60
C MET A 221 3.94 1.74 22.61
N GLY A 222 3.08 0.72 22.59
CA GLY A 222 1.89 0.70 21.75
C GLY A 222 0.84 1.65 22.31
N PHE A 223 0.69 2.83 21.70
CA PHE A 223 -0.16 3.90 22.24
C PHE A 223 -1.61 3.45 22.43
N GLU A 224 -2.22 2.84 21.42
CA GLU A 224 -3.59 2.36 21.46
C GLU A 224 -3.80 1.27 22.53
N ARG A 225 -2.81 0.39 22.73
CA ARG A 225 -2.85 -0.62 23.80
C ARG A 225 -2.77 0.03 25.18
N LEU A 226 -1.87 1.00 25.36
CA LEU A 226 -1.79 1.77 26.59
C LEU A 226 -3.11 2.49 26.88
N LEU A 227 -3.75 3.10 25.88
CA LEU A 227 -5.03 3.76 26.04
C LEU A 227 -6.13 2.80 26.51
N ALA A 228 -6.15 1.56 26.01
CA ALA A 228 -7.10 0.56 26.48
C ALA A 228 -6.96 0.32 27.98
N THR A 229 -5.73 0.23 28.49
CA THR A 229 -5.44 0.09 29.92
C THR A 229 -5.81 1.36 30.70
N VAL A 230 -5.33 2.52 30.29
CA VAL A 230 -5.52 3.82 30.96
C VAL A 230 -6.99 4.22 31.04
N GLN A 231 -7.76 3.94 29.98
CA GLN A 231 -9.18 4.28 29.89
C GLN A 231 -10.09 3.17 30.40
N LYS A 232 -9.52 2.07 30.91
CA LYS A 232 -10.25 0.90 31.41
C LYS A 232 -11.24 0.38 30.35
N LYS A 233 -10.73 0.17 29.14
CA LYS A 233 -11.46 -0.38 28.01
C LYS A 233 -11.07 -1.84 27.78
N LYS A 234 -11.99 -2.60 27.18
CA LYS A 234 -11.79 -4.03 26.90
C LYS A 234 -10.94 -4.26 25.66
N SER A 235 -10.91 -3.26 24.79
CA SER A 235 -10.35 -3.33 23.45
C SER A 235 -9.78 -1.98 23.06
N VAL A 236 -8.74 -1.98 22.22
CA VAL A 236 -8.20 -0.75 21.61
C VAL A 236 -9.27 0.02 20.84
N TYR A 237 -10.25 -0.69 20.28
CA TYR A 237 -11.36 -0.11 19.50
C TYR A 237 -12.43 0.60 20.35
N GLU A 238 -12.36 0.49 21.68
CA GLU A 238 -13.25 1.20 22.62
C GLU A 238 -12.63 2.46 23.21
N THR A 239 -11.38 2.75 22.84
CA THR A 239 -10.66 3.97 23.26
C THR A 239 -11.16 5.19 22.51
N ASP A 240 -10.80 6.38 22.99
CA ASP A 240 -11.15 7.66 22.38
C ASP A 240 -10.51 7.92 21.00
N VAL A 241 -9.52 7.11 20.59
CA VAL A 241 -8.97 7.13 19.22
C VAL A 241 -9.73 6.23 18.24
N PHE A 242 -10.87 5.70 18.68
CA PHE A 242 -11.84 4.92 17.92
C PHE A 242 -13.27 5.38 18.27
N ASN A 243 -14.29 4.76 17.67
CA ASN A 243 -15.70 5.16 17.88
C ASN A 243 -16.51 4.07 18.60
N GLY A 244 -15.84 3.19 19.35
CA GLY A 244 -16.51 2.13 20.10
C GLY A 244 -17.07 1.03 19.18
N GLU A 245 -16.32 0.63 18.17
CA GLU A 245 -16.71 -0.44 17.25
C GLU A 245 -16.95 -1.78 18.00
N GLN A 246 -18.16 -2.32 17.87
CA GLN A 246 -18.65 -3.40 18.74
C GLN A 246 -18.30 -4.78 18.19
N ILE A 247 -18.41 -4.97 16.88
CA ILE A 247 -18.17 -6.26 16.21
C ILE A 247 -16.89 -6.24 15.38
N LYS A 248 -16.35 -7.43 15.08
CA LYS A 248 -15.08 -7.62 14.37
C LYS A 248 -15.04 -6.86 13.04
N GLU A 249 -16.12 -6.92 12.28
CA GLU A 249 -16.22 -6.29 10.95
C GLU A 249 -16.14 -4.76 11.04
N GLU A 250 -16.79 -4.15 12.02
CA GLU A 250 -16.73 -2.70 12.27
C GLU A 250 -15.30 -2.27 12.62
N ARG A 251 -14.63 -3.05 13.47
CA ARG A 251 -13.24 -2.81 13.90
C ARG A 251 -12.27 -2.87 12.72
N ILE A 252 -12.44 -3.86 11.84
CA ILE A 252 -11.65 -3.98 10.59
C ILE A 252 -11.85 -2.75 9.70
N VAL A 253 -13.10 -2.31 9.52
CA VAL A 253 -13.39 -1.12 8.72
C VAL A 253 -12.76 0.13 9.35
N ALA A 254 -12.88 0.30 10.66
CA ALA A 254 -12.32 1.46 11.35
C ALA A 254 -10.79 1.53 11.26
N ASP A 255 -10.10 0.42 11.52
CA ASP A 255 -8.63 0.34 11.42
C ASP A 255 -8.14 0.59 9.99
N HIS A 256 -8.73 -0.07 9.00
CA HIS A 256 -8.24 0.04 7.62
C HIS A 256 -8.50 1.42 7.01
N ILE A 257 -9.60 2.08 7.37
CA ILE A 257 -9.85 3.47 6.96
C ILE A 257 -8.90 4.44 7.66
N LYS A 258 -8.64 4.23 8.96
CA LYS A 258 -7.63 4.98 9.70
C LYS A 258 -6.26 4.86 9.02
N ALA A 259 -5.79 3.63 8.79
CA ALA A 259 -4.53 3.38 8.11
C ALA A 259 -4.47 3.98 6.70
N SER A 260 -5.54 3.85 5.92
CA SER A 260 -5.60 4.40 4.55
C SER A 260 -5.50 5.92 4.54
N LEU A 261 -6.18 6.62 5.45
CA LEU A 261 -6.11 8.08 5.60
C LEU A 261 -4.69 8.56 5.88
N PHE A 262 -4.02 7.94 6.84
CA PHE A 262 -2.63 8.29 7.18
C PHE A 262 -1.67 8.02 6.03
N ILE A 263 -1.84 6.89 5.31
CA ILE A 263 -1.01 6.55 4.15
C ILE A 263 -1.19 7.56 3.01
N ILE A 264 -2.42 8.00 2.73
CA ILE A 264 -2.69 8.98 1.66
C ILE A 264 -2.20 10.38 2.04
N SER A 265 -2.37 10.76 3.31
CA SER A 265 -1.89 12.05 3.84
C SER A 265 -0.36 12.16 3.74
N ASP A 266 0.34 11.05 3.91
CA ASP A 266 1.79 10.94 3.70
C ASP A 266 2.21 10.81 2.21
N GLY A 267 1.28 10.91 1.27
CA GLY A 267 1.57 11.07 -0.16
C GLY A 267 1.46 9.82 -1.03
N VAL A 268 0.88 8.73 -0.53
CA VAL A 268 0.69 7.50 -1.30
C VAL A 268 -0.70 7.46 -1.96
N ALA A 269 -0.75 7.17 -3.26
CA ALA A 269 -2.00 6.91 -3.99
C ALA A 269 -2.20 5.39 -4.24
N PRO A 270 -3.45 4.90 -4.35
CA PRO A 270 -3.73 3.49 -4.68
C PRO A 270 -3.09 3.06 -6.01
N SER A 271 -2.42 1.90 -6.03
CA SER A 271 -1.75 1.38 -7.23
C SER A 271 -1.72 -0.16 -7.27
N ASN A 272 -1.13 -0.74 -8.31
CA ASN A 272 -0.95 -2.20 -8.44
C ASN A 272 0.33 -2.73 -7.78
N THR A 273 1.22 -1.87 -7.28
CA THR A 273 2.56 -2.29 -6.80
C THR A 273 3.01 -1.52 -5.56
N GLY A 274 3.86 -2.14 -4.74
CA GLY A 274 4.50 -1.50 -3.59
C GLY A 274 3.50 -0.90 -2.59
N ARG A 275 3.76 0.32 -2.12
CA ARG A 275 2.94 1.04 -1.12
C ARG A 275 1.48 1.23 -1.59
N GLY A 276 1.29 1.61 -2.86
CA GLY A 276 -0.04 1.85 -3.41
C GLY A 276 -0.88 0.58 -3.51
N TYR A 277 -0.25 -0.58 -3.69
CA TYR A 277 -0.95 -1.87 -3.61
C TYR A 277 -1.40 -2.19 -2.18
N ILE A 278 -0.57 -1.92 -1.18
CA ILE A 278 -0.96 -2.10 0.23
C ILE A 278 -2.14 -1.19 0.57
N LEU A 279 -2.06 0.10 0.24
CA LEU A 279 -3.16 1.05 0.43
C LEU A 279 -4.46 0.53 -0.21
N ARG A 280 -4.37 0.11 -1.48
CA ARG A 280 -5.51 -0.47 -2.18
C ARG A 280 -6.06 -1.70 -1.48
N ARG A 281 -5.21 -2.60 -0.98
CA ARG A 281 -5.63 -3.79 -0.23
C ARG A 281 -6.41 -3.43 1.03
N LEU A 282 -5.96 -2.43 1.80
CA LEU A 282 -6.64 -1.95 3.00
C LEU A 282 -8.03 -1.40 2.68
N ILE A 283 -8.13 -0.51 1.67
CA ILE A 283 -9.41 0.06 1.23
C ILE A 283 -10.36 -1.06 0.79
N ARG A 284 -9.89 -1.99 -0.06
CA ARG A 284 -10.72 -3.10 -0.57
C ARG A 284 -11.19 -4.04 0.55
N ARG A 285 -10.36 -4.29 1.56
CA ARG A 285 -10.75 -5.07 2.74
C ARG A 285 -11.79 -4.32 3.58
N ALA A 286 -11.67 -3.01 3.77
CA ALA A 286 -12.71 -2.21 4.40
C ALA A 286 -14.04 -2.27 3.62
N VAL A 287 -14.00 -2.13 2.29
CA VAL A 287 -15.20 -2.23 1.43
C VAL A 287 -15.87 -3.60 1.55
N ARG A 288 -15.09 -4.68 1.68
CA ARG A 288 -15.63 -6.04 1.87
C ARG A 288 -16.51 -6.13 3.11
N PHE A 289 -16.05 -5.57 4.23
CA PHE A 289 -16.74 -5.65 5.51
C PHE A 289 -17.80 -4.54 5.70
N SER A 290 -17.74 -3.47 4.90
CA SER A 290 -18.70 -2.37 4.98
C SER A 290 -19.86 -2.48 3.97
N LYS A 291 -21.08 -2.58 4.50
CA LYS A 291 -22.32 -2.49 3.70
C LYS A 291 -22.65 -1.05 3.28
N GLN A 292 -22.14 -0.04 3.99
CA GLN A 292 -22.42 1.38 3.75
C GLN A 292 -21.20 2.07 3.11
N PRO A 293 -21.40 3.21 2.42
CA PRO A 293 -20.29 4.04 1.94
C PRO A 293 -19.27 4.36 3.05
N LEU A 294 -17.98 4.38 2.71
CA LEU A 294 -16.91 4.59 3.69
C LEU A 294 -16.80 6.05 4.17
N THR A 295 -17.46 7.00 3.50
CA THR A 295 -17.47 8.44 3.82
C THR A 295 -17.72 8.71 5.30
N ARG A 296 -18.68 8.01 5.92
CA ARG A 296 -18.98 8.20 7.36
C ARG A 296 -17.80 7.81 8.25
N GLN A 297 -17.06 6.77 7.91
CA GLN A 297 -15.89 6.35 8.69
C GLN A 297 -14.71 7.29 8.46
N ILE A 298 -14.54 7.82 7.24
CA ILE A 298 -13.52 8.82 6.93
C ILE A 298 -13.69 10.05 7.83
N GLU A 299 -14.90 10.62 7.88
CA GLU A 299 -15.18 11.81 8.70
C GLU A 299 -15.00 11.57 10.20
N LYS A 300 -15.36 10.38 10.69
CA LYS A 300 -15.11 10.00 12.08
C LYS A 300 -13.62 10.00 12.42
N VAL A 301 -12.77 9.41 11.58
CA VAL A 301 -11.32 9.37 11.80
C VAL A 301 -10.73 10.77 11.73
N LYS A 302 -11.12 11.58 10.73
CA LYS A 302 -10.68 12.98 10.61
C LYS A 302 -11.00 13.78 11.88
N LYS A 303 -12.20 13.61 12.43
CA LYS A 303 -12.61 14.26 13.68
C LYS A 303 -11.81 13.81 14.90
N ILE A 304 -11.49 12.51 15.01
CA ILE A 304 -10.69 11.98 16.13
C ILE A 304 -9.31 12.61 16.19
N TYR A 305 -8.69 12.84 15.01
CA TYR A 305 -7.33 13.36 14.90
C TYR A 305 -7.27 14.87 14.60
N GLU A 306 -8.40 15.56 14.67
CA GLU A 306 -8.47 17.01 14.46
C GLU A 306 -7.56 17.73 15.47
N GLY A 307 -6.68 18.59 14.97
CA GLY A 307 -5.67 19.29 15.79
C GLY A 307 -4.44 18.45 16.16
N VAL A 308 -4.41 17.15 15.84
CA VAL A 308 -3.24 16.28 16.02
C VAL A 308 -2.54 16.01 14.69
N TYR A 309 -3.29 15.60 13.67
CA TYR A 309 -2.78 15.37 12.31
C TYR A 309 -3.74 15.97 11.27
N GLU A 310 -3.17 16.57 10.23
CA GLU A 310 -3.94 17.00 9.06
C GLU A 310 -4.17 15.79 8.13
N LEU A 311 -5.38 15.23 8.17
CA LEU A 311 -5.74 14.06 7.39
C LEU A 311 -6.56 14.43 6.16
N ASP A 312 -6.07 14.05 4.97
CA ASP A 312 -6.75 14.24 3.70
C ASP A 312 -6.58 13.01 2.80
N ASP A 313 -7.69 12.39 2.42
CA ASP A 313 -7.73 11.25 1.49
C ASP A 313 -7.75 11.66 0.02
N LYS A 314 -7.87 12.96 -0.30
CA LYS A 314 -7.88 13.49 -1.69
C LYS A 314 -8.97 12.85 -2.57
N GLY A 315 -10.01 12.30 -1.95
CA GLY A 315 -11.07 11.51 -2.58
C GLY A 315 -10.61 10.16 -3.14
N GLU A 316 -9.39 9.69 -2.84
CA GLU A 316 -8.85 8.42 -3.36
C GLU A 316 -9.56 7.20 -2.77
N ILE A 317 -10.01 7.27 -1.51
CA ILE A 317 -10.75 6.18 -0.89
C ILE A 317 -12.10 5.99 -1.56
N GLU A 318 -12.85 7.07 -1.80
CA GLU A 318 -14.16 7.00 -2.46
C GLU A 318 -14.06 6.53 -3.91
N LYS A 319 -13.02 6.99 -4.64
CA LYS A 319 -12.73 6.52 -6.02
C LYS A 319 -12.48 5.01 -6.05
N GLU A 320 -11.59 4.51 -5.18
CA GLU A 320 -11.28 3.08 -5.11
C GLU A 320 -12.48 2.26 -4.61
N GLU A 321 -13.26 2.78 -3.65
CA GLU A 321 -14.50 2.15 -3.18
C GLU A 321 -15.51 1.96 -4.32
N SER A 322 -15.79 3.03 -5.07
CA SER A 322 -16.77 3.03 -6.17
C SER A 322 -16.40 2.00 -7.24
N LYS A 323 -15.10 1.96 -7.57
CA LYS A 323 -14.52 1.00 -8.51
C LYS A 323 -14.63 -0.43 -7.98
N PHE A 324 -14.25 -0.64 -6.73
CA PHE A 324 -14.13 -1.98 -6.17
C PHE A 324 -15.48 -2.61 -5.79
N ARG A 325 -16.50 -1.85 -5.39
CA ARG A 325 -17.82 -2.40 -5.04
C ARG A 325 -18.44 -3.21 -6.17
N ARG A 326 -18.24 -2.78 -7.43
CA ARG A 326 -18.71 -3.51 -8.61
C ARG A 326 -17.96 -4.84 -8.76
N THR A 327 -16.63 -4.79 -8.70
CA THR A 327 -15.74 -5.95 -8.74
C THR A 327 -16.05 -6.95 -7.63
N LEU A 328 -16.26 -6.47 -6.40
CA LEU A 328 -16.59 -7.27 -5.23
C LEU A 328 -17.90 -8.04 -5.42
N LYS A 329 -18.97 -7.36 -5.87
CA LYS A 329 -20.28 -7.99 -6.09
C LYS A 329 -20.20 -9.16 -7.09
N HIS A 330 -19.50 -8.95 -8.20
CA HIS A 330 -19.33 -10.00 -9.21
C HIS A 330 -18.36 -11.09 -8.74
N GLY A 331 -17.22 -10.73 -8.15
CA GLY A 331 -16.23 -11.66 -7.65
C GLY A 331 -16.78 -12.59 -6.57
N LEU A 332 -17.56 -12.08 -5.62
CA LEU A 332 -18.22 -12.91 -4.61
C LEU A 332 -19.19 -13.92 -5.24
N LYS A 333 -20.00 -13.49 -6.22
CA LYS A 333 -20.94 -14.39 -6.92
C LYS A 333 -20.21 -15.55 -7.60
N GLU A 334 -19.07 -15.29 -8.24
CA GLU A 334 -18.30 -16.33 -8.93
C GLU A 334 -17.47 -17.18 -7.97
N PHE A 335 -17.01 -16.61 -6.85
CA PHE A 335 -16.38 -17.37 -5.77
C PHE A 335 -17.35 -18.38 -5.15
N GLU A 336 -18.61 -18.00 -4.93
CA GLU A 336 -19.66 -18.92 -4.45
C GLU A 336 -19.93 -20.08 -5.42
N LYS A 337 -19.79 -19.85 -6.73
CA LYS A 337 -19.89 -20.90 -7.75
C LYS A 337 -18.67 -21.81 -7.83
N GLY A 338 -17.62 -21.55 -7.04
CA GLY A 338 -16.39 -22.33 -7.06
C GLY A 338 -15.46 -21.98 -8.22
N ALA A 339 -15.50 -20.74 -8.73
CA ALA A 339 -14.56 -20.30 -9.75
C ALA A 339 -13.10 -20.42 -9.24
N ASP A 340 -12.23 -20.87 -10.14
CA ASP A 340 -10.81 -21.03 -9.87
C ASP A 340 -10.14 -19.68 -9.51
N PRO A 341 -9.21 -19.62 -8.54
CA PRO A 341 -8.56 -18.37 -8.10
C PRO A 341 -7.88 -17.59 -9.22
N PHE A 342 -7.26 -18.28 -10.19
CA PHE A 342 -6.67 -17.60 -11.34
C PHE A 342 -7.76 -16.94 -12.19
N THR A 343 -8.91 -17.59 -12.37
CA THR A 343 -10.07 -17.02 -13.08
C THR A 343 -10.66 -15.82 -12.33
N LEU A 344 -10.87 -15.94 -11.02
CA LEU A 344 -11.34 -14.86 -10.15
C LEU A 344 -10.46 -13.62 -10.28
N PHE A 345 -9.15 -13.82 -10.20
CA PHE A 345 -8.16 -12.76 -10.27
C PHE A 345 -8.06 -12.11 -11.65
N THR A 346 -7.82 -12.92 -12.68
CA THR A 346 -7.56 -12.42 -14.03
C THR A 346 -8.83 -11.92 -14.69
N THR A 347 -9.89 -12.73 -14.68
CA THR A 347 -11.12 -12.44 -15.43
C THR A 347 -11.98 -11.45 -14.68
N TYR A 348 -12.21 -11.65 -13.39
CA TYR A 348 -13.16 -10.84 -12.63
C TYR A 348 -12.51 -9.68 -11.86
N GLY A 349 -11.18 -9.55 -11.88
CA GLY A 349 -10.45 -8.55 -11.12
C GLY A 349 -10.50 -8.77 -9.61
N PHE A 350 -10.95 -9.96 -9.18
CA PHE A 350 -11.17 -10.29 -7.78
C PHE A 350 -9.84 -10.58 -7.08
N PRO A 351 -9.41 -9.78 -6.09
CA PRO A 351 -8.08 -9.89 -5.51
C PRO A 351 -7.79 -11.29 -4.95
N ILE A 352 -6.58 -11.79 -5.18
CA ILE A 352 -6.17 -13.11 -4.68
C ILE A 352 -6.18 -13.13 -3.15
N GLU A 353 -5.87 -12.00 -2.50
CA GLU A 353 -5.84 -11.87 -1.05
C GLU A 353 -7.24 -12.05 -0.45
N LEU A 354 -8.27 -11.50 -1.09
CA LEU A 354 -9.66 -11.70 -0.67
C LEU A 354 -10.12 -13.13 -0.94
N THR A 355 -9.64 -13.74 -2.03
CA THR A 355 -9.93 -15.14 -2.35
C THR A 355 -9.35 -16.07 -1.28
N LEU A 356 -8.11 -15.84 -0.85
CA LEU A 356 -7.46 -16.58 0.23
C LEU A 356 -8.21 -16.41 1.56
N GLU A 357 -8.59 -15.19 1.89
CA GLU A 357 -9.31 -14.86 3.12
C GLU A 357 -10.67 -15.56 3.18
N LEU A 358 -11.46 -15.46 2.11
CA LEU A 358 -12.76 -16.14 1.99
C LEU A 358 -12.63 -17.66 2.00
N ALA A 359 -11.60 -18.20 1.36
CA ALA A 359 -11.36 -19.64 1.36
C ALA A 359 -11.04 -20.14 2.78
N LYS A 360 -10.18 -19.42 3.51
CA LYS A 360 -9.84 -19.72 4.90
C LYS A 360 -11.07 -19.71 5.81
N GLU A 361 -11.95 -18.72 5.68
CA GLU A 361 -13.22 -18.64 6.43
C GLU A 361 -14.15 -19.83 6.15
N LYS A 362 -14.10 -20.39 4.94
CA LYS A 362 -14.86 -21.59 4.55
C LYS A 362 -14.13 -22.91 4.78
N GLY A 363 -12.97 -22.89 5.44
CA GLY A 363 -12.14 -24.08 5.65
C GLY A 363 -11.58 -24.69 4.36
N LYS A 364 -11.53 -23.93 3.26
CA LYS A 364 -10.96 -24.34 1.98
C LYS A 364 -9.50 -23.92 1.87
N LYS A 365 -8.65 -24.82 1.37
CA LYS A 365 -7.28 -24.48 0.99
C LYS A 365 -7.24 -24.06 -0.47
N ILE A 366 -6.49 -23.00 -0.74
CA ILE A 366 -6.19 -22.54 -2.09
C ILE A 366 -4.75 -22.96 -2.42
N ASP A 367 -4.58 -23.58 -3.57
CA ASP A 367 -3.26 -23.89 -4.10
C ASP A 367 -2.64 -22.63 -4.72
N LEU A 368 -1.76 -21.99 -3.95
CA LEU A 368 -1.03 -20.81 -4.39
C LEU A 368 0.04 -21.14 -5.43
N GLU A 369 0.61 -22.35 -5.41
CA GLU A 369 1.61 -22.76 -6.38
C GLU A 369 0.97 -22.90 -7.77
N ASP A 370 -0.20 -23.54 -7.85
CA ASP A 370 -0.98 -23.64 -9.08
C ASP A 370 -1.40 -22.26 -9.61
N PHE A 371 -1.89 -21.37 -8.73
CA PHE A 371 -2.19 -19.99 -9.09
C PHE A 371 -0.98 -19.27 -9.70
N ASN A 372 0.18 -19.35 -9.03
CA ASN A 372 1.42 -18.72 -9.48
C ASN A 372 1.91 -19.30 -10.81
N ARG A 373 1.81 -20.63 -10.99
CA ARG A 373 2.14 -21.30 -12.24
C ARG A 373 1.27 -20.80 -13.40
N LYS A 374 -0.06 -20.78 -13.22
CA LYS A 374 -1.01 -20.23 -14.22
C LYS A 374 -0.72 -18.76 -14.53
N MET A 375 -0.41 -17.95 -13.53
CA MET A 375 0.00 -16.55 -13.71
C MET A 375 1.29 -16.42 -14.54
N ALA A 376 2.30 -17.25 -14.27
CA ALA A 376 3.56 -17.24 -15.01
C ALA A 376 3.39 -17.67 -16.47
N GLU A 377 2.60 -18.71 -16.73
CA GLU A 377 2.23 -19.15 -18.09
C GLU A 377 1.50 -18.06 -18.85
N HIS A 378 0.54 -17.40 -18.21
CA HIS A 378 -0.23 -16.30 -18.79
C HIS A 378 0.64 -15.11 -19.19
N GLN A 379 1.60 -14.73 -18.33
CA GLN A 379 2.56 -13.68 -18.65
C GLN A 379 3.47 -14.03 -19.83
N LYS A 380 3.89 -15.31 -19.97
CA LYS A 380 4.73 -15.77 -21.09
C LYS A 380 4.02 -15.67 -22.44
N LEU A 381 2.74 -16.05 -22.50
CA LEU A 381 1.90 -15.94 -23.71
C LEU A 381 1.74 -14.50 -24.18
N SER A 382 1.75 -13.55 -23.25
CA SER A 382 1.72 -12.12 -23.59
C SER A 382 3.01 -11.66 -24.27
N LYS A 383 4.19 -12.08 -23.78
CA LYS A 383 5.50 -11.65 -24.29
C LYS A 383 5.86 -12.20 -25.67
N THR A 384 5.44 -13.42 -26.01
CA THR A 384 5.76 -14.05 -27.31
C THR A 384 5.05 -13.37 -28.49
N SER A 385 3.96 -12.66 -28.24
CA SER A 385 3.15 -12.02 -29.28
C SER A 385 3.69 -10.65 -29.76
N PHE A 386 4.91 -10.25 -29.36
CA PHE A 386 5.54 -8.96 -29.72
C PHE A 386 6.81 -9.09 -30.59
N ALA A 387 7.36 -10.29 -30.77
CA ALA A 387 8.55 -10.47 -31.59
C ALA A 387 8.21 -10.35 -33.09
N GLY A 388 8.91 -9.46 -33.81
CA GLY A 388 8.79 -9.31 -35.27
C GLY A 388 7.83 -8.22 -35.78
N MET A 389 7.44 -7.25 -34.95
CA MET A 389 6.52 -6.16 -35.34
C MET A 389 7.26 -4.86 -35.71
N PHE A 390 6.71 -4.09 -36.64
CA PHE A 390 7.14 -2.73 -37.04
C PHE A 390 6.62 -1.66 -36.05
N LYS A 391 7.00 -0.39 -36.26
CA LYS A 391 6.58 0.77 -35.44
C LYS A 391 5.05 0.81 -35.27
N GLY A 392 4.57 1.04 -34.05
CA GLY A 392 3.13 1.05 -33.73
C GLY A 392 2.51 -0.36 -33.55
N GLY A 393 3.33 -1.42 -33.51
CA GLY A 393 2.84 -2.79 -33.35
C GLY A 393 2.25 -3.39 -34.63
N LEU A 394 2.64 -2.88 -35.80
CA LEU A 394 2.15 -3.34 -37.11
C LEU A 394 2.90 -4.59 -37.59
N ALA A 395 2.19 -5.57 -38.13
CA ALA A 395 2.80 -6.74 -38.77
C ALA A 395 3.31 -6.44 -40.19
N ASN A 396 2.66 -5.51 -40.91
CA ASN A 396 3.05 -5.03 -42.24
C ASN A 396 2.44 -3.64 -42.52
N HIS A 397 2.60 -3.11 -43.74
CA HIS A 397 2.07 -1.80 -44.16
C HIS A 397 1.00 -1.89 -45.25
N ASN A 398 0.22 -2.98 -45.30
CA ASN A 398 -0.87 -3.06 -46.25
C ASN A 398 -2.09 -2.22 -45.83
N GLU A 399 -3.04 -2.02 -46.73
CA GLU A 399 -4.21 -1.17 -46.50
C GLU A 399 -5.06 -1.61 -45.29
N LYS A 400 -5.30 -2.91 -45.13
CA LYS A 400 -6.09 -3.45 -44.01
C LYS A 400 -5.42 -3.23 -42.66
N THR A 401 -4.11 -3.44 -42.59
CA THR A 401 -3.31 -3.20 -41.38
C THR A 401 -3.26 -1.71 -41.04
N ILE A 402 -3.18 -0.82 -42.05
CA ILE A 402 -3.28 0.64 -41.86
C ILE A 402 -4.66 1.05 -41.32
N GLN A 403 -5.75 0.49 -41.85
CA GLN A 403 -7.11 0.74 -41.34
C GLN A 403 -7.24 0.28 -39.88
N LEU A 404 -6.79 -0.93 -39.57
CA LEU A 404 -6.80 -1.47 -38.21
C LEU A 404 -5.90 -0.68 -37.25
N HIS A 405 -4.86 -0.01 -37.75
CA HIS A 405 -4.03 0.88 -36.96
C HIS A 405 -4.75 2.16 -36.56
N THR A 406 -5.50 2.80 -37.47
CA THR A 406 -6.36 3.92 -37.09
C THR A 406 -7.50 3.47 -36.17
N ALA A 407 -8.07 2.28 -36.39
CA ALA A 407 -9.07 1.72 -35.48
C ALA A 407 -8.52 1.44 -34.08
N HIS A 408 -7.23 1.11 -33.95
CA HIS A 408 -6.56 0.96 -32.65
C HIS A 408 -6.59 2.28 -31.85
N HIS A 409 -6.26 3.41 -32.48
CA HIS A 409 -6.29 4.72 -31.82
C HIS A 409 -7.71 5.10 -31.36
N LEU A 410 -8.70 4.87 -32.23
CA LEU A 410 -10.11 5.07 -31.87
C LEU A 410 -10.55 4.17 -30.71
N LEU A 411 -10.07 2.93 -30.65
CA LEU A 411 -10.35 2.02 -29.55
C LEU A 411 -9.77 2.52 -28.22
N LEU A 412 -8.53 3.02 -28.21
CA LEU A 412 -7.92 3.58 -26.99
C LEU A 412 -8.71 4.80 -26.51
N ALA A 413 -9.02 5.74 -27.39
CA ALA A 413 -9.83 6.92 -27.07
C ALA A 413 -11.25 6.54 -26.59
N GLY A 414 -11.87 5.53 -27.21
CA GLY A 414 -13.19 5.04 -26.82
C GLY A 414 -13.19 4.40 -25.43
N LEU A 415 -12.16 3.62 -25.09
CA LEU A 415 -11.99 3.08 -23.74
C LEU A 415 -11.82 4.20 -22.71
N GLN A 416 -11.00 5.20 -23.01
CA GLN A 416 -10.79 6.35 -22.13
C GLN A 416 -12.07 7.17 -21.91
N ALA A 417 -12.86 7.36 -22.96
CA ALA A 417 -14.09 8.14 -22.91
C ALA A 417 -15.24 7.38 -22.21
N MET A 418 -15.38 6.07 -22.44
CA MET A 418 -16.55 5.30 -22.04
C MET A 418 -16.35 4.44 -20.79
N VAL A 419 -15.09 4.12 -20.44
CA VAL A 419 -14.76 3.21 -19.33
C VAL A 419 -14.01 3.94 -18.21
N ASP A 420 -12.79 4.41 -18.46
CA ASP A 420 -11.98 5.15 -17.48
C ASP A 420 -10.92 5.99 -18.20
N LYS A 421 -10.91 7.31 -17.96
CA LYS A 421 -9.97 8.25 -18.57
C LYS A 421 -8.50 7.93 -18.31
N ASN A 422 -8.21 7.14 -17.27
CA ASN A 422 -6.84 6.75 -16.91
C ASN A 422 -6.39 5.45 -17.59
N ILE A 423 -7.21 4.87 -18.48
CA ILE A 423 -6.80 3.72 -19.29
C ILE A 423 -5.59 4.12 -20.14
N LYS A 424 -4.53 3.32 -20.01
CA LYS A 424 -3.30 3.46 -20.79
C LYS A 424 -3.00 2.16 -21.52
N GLN A 425 -2.54 2.28 -22.75
CA GLN A 425 -2.01 1.14 -23.51
C GLN A 425 -0.82 0.50 -22.79
N ARG A 426 -0.71 -0.82 -22.89
CA ARG A 426 0.39 -1.65 -22.38
C ARG A 426 0.98 -2.58 -23.44
N GLY A 427 0.35 -2.65 -24.61
CA GLY A 427 0.86 -3.38 -25.76
C GLY A 427 -0.08 -3.33 -26.94
N SER A 428 0.46 -3.49 -28.15
CA SER A 428 -0.29 -3.54 -29.39
C SER A 428 0.23 -4.68 -30.28
N ASN A 429 -0.64 -5.27 -31.09
CA ASN A 429 -0.30 -6.17 -32.18
C ASN A 429 -1.40 -6.10 -33.25
N ILE A 430 -1.06 -5.58 -34.42
CA ILE A 430 -1.98 -5.31 -35.52
C ILE A 430 -1.53 -6.12 -36.73
N THR A 431 -2.47 -6.87 -37.28
CA THR A 431 -2.29 -7.76 -38.44
C THR A 431 -3.29 -7.38 -39.53
N GLU A 432 -3.38 -8.14 -40.62
CA GLU A 432 -4.38 -7.89 -41.66
C GLU A 432 -5.78 -8.35 -41.22
N GLU A 433 -5.82 -9.31 -40.29
CA GLU A 433 -7.03 -9.98 -39.86
C GLU A 433 -7.63 -9.36 -38.61
N ARG A 434 -6.81 -8.72 -37.76
CA ARG A 434 -7.24 -8.17 -36.47
C ARG A 434 -6.27 -7.15 -35.89
N LEU A 435 -6.80 -6.29 -35.01
CA LEU A 435 -6.01 -5.57 -34.02
C LEU A 435 -6.14 -6.22 -32.65
N ARG A 436 -5.06 -6.15 -31.88
CA ARG A 436 -4.97 -6.56 -30.48
C ARG A 436 -4.40 -5.40 -29.68
N MET A 437 -5.09 -4.97 -28.63
CA MET A 437 -4.59 -3.97 -27.69
C MET A 437 -4.62 -4.51 -26.28
N ASP A 438 -3.51 -4.37 -25.58
CA ASP A 438 -3.39 -4.60 -24.15
C ASP A 438 -3.47 -3.23 -23.44
N PHE A 439 -4.26 -3.12 -22.39
CA PHE A 439 -4.52 -1.85 -21.71
C PHE A 439 -4.71 -2.04 -20.21
N LEU A 440 -4.44 -0.99 -19.44
CA LEU A 440 -4.70 -0.97 -18.01
C LEU A 440 -6.20 -0.93 -17.74
N CYS A 441 -6.71 -1.96 -17.07
CA CYS A 441 -8.07 -1.99 -16.56
C CYS A 441 -8.14 -3.06 -15.48
N ASP A 442 -8.75 -2.75 -14.34
CA ASP A 442 -8.70 -3.60 -13.14
C ASP A 442 -9.89 -4.55 -12.98
N HIS A 443 -10.80 -4.58 -13.95
CA HIS A 443 -11.99 -5.41 -13.91
C HIS A 443 -12.37 -5.92 -15.30
N LYS A 444 -13.29 -6.89 -15.33
CA LYS A 444 -13.85 -7.37 -16.59
C LYS A 444 -14.62 -6.27 -17.30
N LEU A 445 -14.35 -5.95 -18.57
CA LEU A 445 -15.22 -5.08 -19.34
C LEU A 445 -16.58 -5.75 -19.41
N TYR A 446 -17.57 -5.07 -18.85
CA TYR A 446 -18.93 -5.56 -18.86
C TYR A 446 -19.48 -5.47 -20.28
N ASP A 447 -20.49 -6.29 -20.61
CA ASP A 447 -21.06 -6.30 -21.96
C ASP A 447 -21.59 -4.91 -22.37
N GLU A 448 -22.13 -4.16 -21.42
CA GLU A 448 -22.55 -2.76 -21.60
C GLU A 448 -21.39 -1.82 -21.93
N GLU A 449 -20.22 -2.01 -21.31
CA GLU A 449 -19.03 -1.18 -21.59
C GLU A 449 -18.46 -1.49 -22.95
N LYS A 450 -18.34 -2.78 -23.30
CA LYS A 450 -17.92 -3.19 -24.65
C LYS A 450 -18.84 -2.59 -25.70
N LYS A 451 -20.16 -2.68 -25.48
CA LYS A 451 -21.14 -2.08 -26.39
C LYS A 451 -20.98 -0.57 -26.49
N LYS A 452 -20.84 0.15 -25.37
CA LYS A 452 -20.60 1.60 -25.37
C LYS A 452 -19.34 1.98 -26.14
N VAL A 453 -18.26 1.23 -25.98
CA VAL A 453 -17.00 1.45 -26.70
C VAL A 453 -17.18 1.18 -28.19
N GLU A 454 -17.81 0.07 -28.58
CA GLU A 454 -18.12 -0.23 -29.98
C GLU A 454 -19.00 0.83 -30.63
N ASP A 455 -20.09 1.22 -29.96
CA ASP A 455 -21.00 2.27 -30.44
C ASP A 455 -20.26 3.60 -30.60
N TRP A 456 -19.39 3.95 -29.63
CA TRP A 456 -18.61 5.17 -29.68
C TRP A 456 -17.61 5.17 -30.83
N VAL A 457 -16.85 4.09 -31.03
CA VAL A 457 -15.88 3.99 -32.14
C VAL A 457 -16.60 4.08 -33.48
N ASN A 458 -17.71 3.36 -33.66
CA ASN A 458 -18.47 3.40 -34.89
C ASN A 458 -19.13 4.76 -35.16
N ASP A 459 -19.55 5.49 -34.12
CA ASP A 459 -19.99 6.88 -34.24
C ASP A 459 -18.86 7.76 -34.80
N LYS A 460 -17.63 7.63 -34.29
CA LYS A 460 -16.48 8.41 -34.79
C LYS A 460 -16.03 8.01 -36.19
N ILE A 461 -16.22 6.74 -36.59
CA ILE A 461 -16.05 6.30 -37.97
C ILE A 461 -17.09 6.99 -38.87
N LYS A 462 -18.36 6.97 -38.48
CA LYS A 462 -19.46 7.59 -39.23
C LYS A 462 -19.32 9.12 -39.37
N MET A 463 -18.75 9.78 -38.38
CA MET A 463 -18.48 11.22 -38.42
C MET A 463 -17.44 11.64 -39.46
N GLY A 464 -16.59 10.72 -39.95
CA GLY A 464 -15.58 11.03 -40.95
C GLY A 464 -14.55 12.06 -40.49
N LEU A 465 -13.87 11.78 -39.38
CA LEU A 465 -12.86 12.65 -38.76
C LEU A 465 -11.54 12.57 -39.53
N ASN A 466 -10.80 13.68 -39.58
CA ASN A 466 -9.51 13.74 -40.23
C ASN A 466 -8.40 13.18 -39.33
N ILE A 467 -7.46 12.47 -39.95
CA ILE A 467 -6.25 12.00 -39.31
C ILE A 467 -5.08 12.87 -39.79
N VAL A 468 -4.52 13.66 -38.88
CA VAL A 468 -3.48 14.64 -39.20
C VAL A 468 -2.20 14.30 -38.45
N ARG A 469 -1.10 14.14 -39.18
CA ARG A 469 0.24 13.99 -38.62
C ARG A 469 0.87 15.37 -38.44
N ARG A 470 1.41 15.65 -37.25
CA ARG A 470 2.24 16.83 -36.97
C ARG A 470 3.55 16.39 -36.34
N GLU A 471 4.63 17.10 -36.66
CA GLU A 471 5.91 16.94 -35.97
C GLU A 471 5.99 18.00 -34.87
N LEU A 472 6.21 17.58 -33.63
CA LEU A 472 6.21 18.44 -32.45
C LEU A 472 7.46 18.17 -31.62
N LEU A 473 7.86 19.15 -30.80
CA LEU A 473 8.83 18.90 -29.74
C LEU A 473 8.21 17.97 -28.69
N LEU A 474 9.01 17.04 -28.15
CA LEU A 474 8.57 16.08 -27.14
C LEU A 474 7.87 16.78 -25.96
N ALA A 475 8.46 17.86 -25.43
CA ALA A 475 7.90 18.61 -24.32
C ALA A 475 6.54 19.27 -24.66
N GLU A 476 6.32 19.68 -25.90
CA GLU A 476 5.04 20.26 -26.33
C GLU A 476 3.97 19.19 -26.48
N ALA A 477 4.34 18.04 -27.04
CA ALA A 477 3.46 16.88 -27.18
C ALA A 477 3.03 16.33 -25.81
N GLU A 478 3.94 16.26 -24.83
CA GLU A 478 3.62 15.90 -23.45
C GLU A 478 2.68 16.90 -22.79
N LYS A 479 2.89 18.21 -23.03
CA LYS A 479 2.07 19.28 -22.46
C LYS A 479 0.62 19.26 -22.95
N ILE A 480 0.39 18.86 -24.19
CA ILE A 480 -0.97 18.69 -24.74
C ILE A 480 -1.59 17.33 -24.38
N GLY A 481 -0.89 16.50 -23.59
CA GLY A 481 -1.39 15.23 -23.09
C GLY A 481 -1.38 14.09 -24.10
N ALA A 482 -0.49 14.12 -25.10
CA ALA A 482 -0.41 13.06 -26.11
C ALA A 482 -0.07 11.69 -25.49
N GLU A 483 -0.80 10.65 -25.91
CA GLU A 483 -0.60 9.28 -25.43
C GLU A 483 0.65 8.65 -26.02
N MET A 484 1.41 7.96 -25.16
CA MET A 484 2.68 7.34 -25.53
C MET A 484 2.58 5.82 -25.52
N GLU A 485 3.24 5.18 -26.49
CA GLU A 485 3.52 3.75 -26.43
C GLU A 485 4.35 3.40 -25.19
N PHE A 486 3.88 2.42 -24.43
CA PHE A 486 4.52 1.96 -23.21
C PHE A 486 5.91 1.36 -23.47
N GLY A 487 6.94 1.88 -22.79
CA GLY A 487 8.31 1.37 -22.87
C GLY A 487 9.13 1.86 -24.05
N ALA A 488 8.55 2.70 -24.92
CA ALA A 488 9.27 3.32 -26.03
C ALA A 488 10.12 4.51 -25.56
N LYS A 489 11.28 4.71 -26.20
CA LYS A 489 12.09 5.93 -26.06
C LYS A 489 11.83 6.85 -27.25
N TYR A 490 11.60 8.13 -26.98
CA TYR A 490 11.28 9.10 -28.02
C TYR A 490 12.44 10.09 -28.25
N PRO A 491 12.71 10.47 -29.51
CA PRO A 491 13.63 11.58 -29.82
C PRO A 491 13.02 12.94 -29.45
N GLU A 492 13.82 14.00 -29.54
CA GLU A 492 13.40 15.38 -29.19
C GLU A 492 12.27 15.92 -30.08
N ILE A 493 12.25 15.53 -31.36
CA ILE A 493 11.14 15.80 -32.30
C ILE A 493 10.39 14.50 -32.56
N VAL A 494 9.09 14.51 -32.29
CA VAL A 494 8.22 13.34 -32.38
C VAL A 494 7.14 13.51 -33.44
N SER A 495 6.68 12.39 -34.00
CA SER A 495 5.48 12.36 -34.83
C SER A 495 4.26 12.12 -33.96
N VAL A 496 3.30 13.04 -34.01
CA VAL A 496 2.05 12.97 -33.26
C VAL A 496 0.89 12.93 -34.26
N TYR A 497 0.02 11.95 -34.10
CA TYR A 497 -1.19 11.81 -34.89
C TYR A 497 -2.39 12.34 -34.10
N PHE A 498 -3.18 13.18 -34.77
CA PHE A 498 -4.41 13.77 -34.26
C PHE A 498 -5.59 13.17 -35.02
N ILE A 499 -6.60 12.71 -34.30
CA ILE A 499 -7.92 12.41 -34.87
C ILE A 499 -8.85 13.55 -34.49
N GLU A 500 -9.17 14.42 -35.44
CA GLU A 500 -9.88 15.68 -35.20
C GLU A 500 -11.01 15.93 -36.21
N PRO A 501 -12.08 16.65 -35.83
CA PRO A 501 -13.13 17.07 -36.76
C PRO A 501 -12.59 17.89 -37.93
N SER A 502 -13.23 17.79 -39.09
CA SER A 502 -12.83 18.61 -40.25
C SER A 502 -13.12 20.09 -39.99
N PRO A 503 -12.20 21.02 -40.31
CA PRO A 503 -12.39 22.46 -40.13
C PRO A 503 -13.66 23.02 -40.79
N GLN A 504 -14.22 22.30 -41.77
CA GLN A 504 -15.40 22.70 -42.55
C GLN A 504 -16.72 22.10 -42.02
N SER A 505 -16.66 21.25 -40.98
CA SER A 505 -17.82 20.51 -40.45
C SER A 505 -18.43 21.13 -39.18
N SER A 506 -18.08 22.38 -38.87
CA SER A 506 -18.62 23.11 -37.71
C SER A 506 -19.59 24.23 -38.12
N PRO A 507 -20.79 23.94 -38.65
CA PRO A 507 -21.89 24.88 -38.54
C PRO A 507 -22.37 24.85 -37.09
N GLU A 508 -22.16 25.95 -36.37
CA GLU A 508 -22.83 26.28 -35.11
C GLU A 508 -22.58 25.32 -33.91
N GLY A 509 -21.47 25.56 -33.21
CA GLY A 509 -21.52 25.73 -31.74
C GLY A 509 -21.93 24.55 -30.85
N ARG A 510 -21.95 23.30 -31.34
CA ARG A 510 -22.19 22.11 -30.49
C ARG A 510 -21.19 20.99 -30.77
N GLY A 511 -19.99 21.13 -30.22
CA GLY A 511 -18.95 20.09 -30.22
C GLY A 511 -17.57 20.73 -30.34
N GLY A 512 -16.76 20.67 -29.29
CA GLY A 512 -15.46 21.34 -29.24
C GLY A 512 -14.55 20.93 -30.39
N ASN A 513 -13.80 21.90 -30.93
CA ASN A 513 -12.76 21.73 -31.96
C ASN A 513 -11.53 20.92 -31.49
N SER A 514 -11.68 20.11 -30.45
CA SER A 514 -10.60 19.39 -29.81
C SER A 514 -10.45 18.00 -30.44
N PRO A 515 -9.21 17.54 -30.67
CA PRO A 515 -8.95 16.17 -31.12
C PRO A 515 -9.50 15.15 -30.10
N ILE A 516 -10.04 14.04 -30.61
CA ILE A 516 -10.55 12.94 -29.78
C ILE A 516 -9.45 11.93 -29.43
N SER A 517 -8.35 11.93 -30.17
CA SER A 517 -7.14 11.12 -29.93
C SER A 517 -5.93 11.95 -30.36
N ILE A 518 -4.91 11.96 -29.50
CA ILE A 518 -3.60 12.57 -29.73
C ILE A 518 -2.57 11.56 -29.28
N GLU A 519 -1.83 10.95 -30.21
CA GLU A 519 -0.93 9.84 -29.87
C GLU A 519 0.42 9.98 -30.56
N PHE A 520 1.49 9.68 -29.83
CA PHE A 520 2.82 9.49 -30.40
C PHE A 520 2.79 8.22 -31.25
N CYS A 521 2.91 8.38 -32.57
CA CYS A 521 2.86 7.24 -33.47
C CYS A 521 3.74 7.44 -34.70
N GLY A 522 4.49 6.40 -35.04
CA GLY A 522 5.39 6.37 -36.20
C GLY A 522 4.91 5.45 -37.33
N GLY A 523 3.73 4.85 -37.20
CA GLY A 523 3.15 3.97 -38.22
C GLY A 523 2.19 4.72 -39.17
N PRO A 524 1.94 4.18 -40.37
CA PRO A 524 0.99 4.75 -41.34
C PRO A 524 -0.46 4.69 -40.87
N HIS A 525 -1.28 5.65 -41.28
CA HIS A 525 -2.72 5.74 -40.98
C HIS A 525 -3.54 6.08 -42.24
N VAL A 526 -4.84 5.74 -42.22
CA VAL A 526 -5.81 6.30 -43.20
C VAL A 526 -5.94 7.82 -43.02
N LYS A 527 -6.45 8.54 -44.02
CA LYS A 527 -6.57 10.01 -43.95
C LYS A 527 -7.87 10.45 -43.25
N ASN A 528 -8.92 9.64 -43.34
CA ASN A 528 -10.20 9.90 -42.73
C ASN A 528 -10.79 8.65 -42.07
N THR A 529 -11.48 8.81 -40.93
CA THR A 529 -12.09 7.67 -40.22
C THR A 529 -13.21 7.01 -41.02
N SER A 530 -13.80 7.68 -42.03
CA SER A 530 -14.80 7.09 -42.92
C SER A 530 -14.21 6.04 -43.88
N GLU A 531 -12.88 6.00 -44.02
CA GLU A 531 -12.18 4.94 -44.76
C GLU A 531 -12.15 3.62 -43.98
N LEU A 532 -12.60 3.63 -42.71
CA LEU A 532 -12.77 2.43 -41.91
C LEU A 532 -14.13 1.79 -42.16
N GLY A 533 -14.17 0.46 -42.11
CA GLY A 533 -15.42 -0.31 -42.10
C GLY A 533 -16.13 -0.26 -40.74
N HIS A 534 -16.92 -1.29 -40.43
CA HIS A 534 -17.61 -1.37 -39.15
C HIS A 534 -16.71 -2.00 -38.07
N PHE A 535 -16.45 -1.28 -36.98
CA PHE A 535 -15.62 -1.77 -35.89
C PHE A 535 -16.38 -2.75 -34.99
N LYS A 536 -15.75 -3.89 -34.68
CA LYS A 536 -16.30 -4.90 -33.79
C LYS A 536 -15.25 -5.54 -32.88
N ILE A 537 -15.54 -5.58 -31.58
CA ILE A 537 -14.78 -6.30 -30.56
C ILE A 537 -15.13 -7.80 -30.68
N GLN A 538 -14.14 -8.63 -31.02
CA GLN A 538 -14.33 -10.08 -31.10
C GLN A 538 -14.22 -10.74 -29.73
N LYS A 539 -13.20 -10.35 -28.97
CA LYS A 539 -12.89 -10.95 -27.68
C LYS A 539 -12.23 -9.94 -26.78
N GLU A 540 -12.55 -10.08 -25.51
CA GLU A 540 -11.81 -9.44 -24.44
C GLU A 540 -11.35 -10.55 -23.47
N GLU A 541 -10.08 -10.50 -23.06
CA GLU A 541 -9.49 -11.43 -22.11
C GLU A 541 -8.47 -10.74 -21.19
N ALA A 542 -8.32 -11.25 -19.98
CA ALA A 542 -7.28 -10.79 -19.08
C ALA A 542 -5.88 -11.15 -19.59
N VAL A 543 -4.86 -10.36 -19.25
CA VAL A 543 -3.44 -10.63 -19.57
C VAL A 543 -2.60 -10.79 -18.32
N ALA A 544 -2.85 -9.94 -17.33
CA ALA A 544 -2.21 -9.96 -16.02
C ALA A 544 -3.09 -9.16 -15.04
N GLN A 545 -2.70 -9.07 -13.78
CA GLN A 545 -3.40 -8.22 -12.82
C GLN A 545 -3.47 -6.78 -13.33
N GLY A 546 -4.69 -6.25 -13.47
CA GLY A 546 -4.89 -4.89 -13.94
C GLY A 546 -4.55 -4.64 -15.41
N ILE A 547 -4.30 -5.70 -16.20
CA ILE A 547 -4.03 -5.60 -17.64
C ILE A 547 -5.00 -6.51 -18.40
N ARG A 548 -5.71 -5.92 -19.36
CA ARG A 548 -6.74 -6.57 -20.18
C ARG A 548 -6.36 -6.48 -21.65
N ARG A 549 -6.91 -7.36 -22.48
CA ARG A 549 -6.64 -7.47 -23.91
C ARG A 549 -7.93 -7.49 -24.69
N ILE A 550 -8.08 -6.57 -25.63
CA ILE A 550 -9.12 -6.62 -26.65
C ILE A 550 -8.51 -7.13 -27.95
N LYS A 551 -9.25 -8.00 -28.65
CA LYS A 551 -9.08 -8.30 -30.07
C LYS A 551 -10.29 -7.78 -30.81
N ALA A 552 -10.07 -7.02 -31.88
CA ALA A 552 -11.12 -6.40 -32.67
C ALA A 552 -10.79 -6.45 -34.16
N ILE A 553 -11.83 -6.27 -34.97
CA ILE A 553 -11.77 -6.30 -36.44
C ILE A 553 -12.55 -5.13 -37.04
N LEU A 554 -12.33 -4.90 -38.33
CA LEU A 554 -13.19 -4.08 -39.18
C LEU A 554 -13.96 -5.03 -40.13
N ILE A 555 -15.27 -4.84 -40.24
CA ILE A 555 -16.20 -5.63 -41.07
C ILE A 555 -16.65 -4.80 -42.26
#